data_AF-A0AAU3SER3-F1
#
_entry.id   AF-A0AAU3SER3-F1
#
_cell.length_a   1.000
_cell.length_b   1.000
_cell.length_c   1.000
_cell.angle_alpha   90.00
_cell.angle_beta   90.00
_cell.angle_gamma   90.00
#
_symmetry.space_group_name_H-M   'P 1'
#
loop_
_entity.id
_entity.type
_entity.pdbx_description
1 polymer ?
#
loop_
_entity_poly.entity_id
_entity_poly.type
_entity_poly.pdbx_seq_one_letter_code
_entity_poly.pdbx_strand_id
1 'polypeptide(L)'
;MHADDQVGEGVPAELAVFLRGAVDDRPVRIASSICGGCGGRVFFVLVNDCGAERECSGCGSRAFIADSEDYWEEDSWETERSGPAYCPCGKDKFEAAVAFSLGGDGSVRWVTVGLRCIADGFCGVYIDWEIRYGPTDHLLTMV
;
A
#
# COMPACT_ATOMS: atom_id res chain seq x y z
N MET A 1 -11.27 -9.94 13.39
CA MET A 1 -12.23 -9.74 12.28
C MET A 1 -13.33 -8.84 12.78
N HIS A 2 -13.27 -7.57 12.39
CA HIS A 2 -14.33 -6.61 12.72
C HIS A 2 -15.47 -6.73 11.70
N ALA A 3 -16.70 -6.56 12.16
CA ALA A 3 -17.87 -6.60 11.28
C ALA A 3 -17.82 -5.51 10.18
N ASP A 4 -17.02 -4.47 10.41
CA ASP A 4 -16.88 -3.30 9.54
C ASP A 4 -15.66 -3.37 8.61
N ASP A 5 -14.93 -4.49 8.56
CA ASP A 5 -13.80 -4.67 7.65
C ASP A 5 -14.30 -4.71 6.19
N GLN A 6 -13.76 -3.85 5.33
CA GLN A 6 -14.15 -3.76 3.92
C GLN A 6 -12.96 -4.12 3.03
N VAL A 7 -13.21 -4.93 2.00
CA VAL A 7 -12.21 -5.28 0.98
C VAL A 7 -12.75 -4.86 -0.38
N GLY A 8 -12.01 -3.99 -1.05
CA GLY A 8 -12.30 -3.49 -2.38
C GLY A 8 -12.17 -4.56 -3.45
N GLU A 9 -12.78 -4.30 -4.60
CA GLU A 9 -12.78 -5.24 -5.71
C GLU A 9 -11.37 -5.47 -6.27
N GLY A 10 -11.03 -6.74 -6.48
CA GLY A 10 -9.78 -7.14 -7.13
C GLY A 10 -8.54 -7.07 -6.24
N VAL A 11 -8.72 -6.98 -4.92
CA VAL A 11 -7.69 -7.34 -3.95
C VAL A 11 -7.54 -8.88 -3.97
N PRO A 12 -6.31 -9.44 -4.17
CA PRO A 12 -6.08 -10.87 -4.05
C PRO A 12 -6.51 -11.41 -2.68
N ALA A 13 -7.18 -12.55 -2.64
CA ALA A 13 -7.80 -13.06 -1.42
C ALA A 13 -6.77 -13.35 -0.31
N GLU A 14 -5.65 -13.95 -0.67
CA GLU A 14 -4.51 -14.21 0.21
C GLU A 14 -3.90 -12.92 0.77
N LEU A 15 -3.81 -11.86 -0.03
CA LEU A 15 -3.28 -10.57 0.39
C LEU A 15 -4.26 -9.86 1.33
N ALA A 16 -5.56 -9.94 1.05
CA ALA A 16 -6.60 -9.43 1.95
C ALA A 16 -6.59 -10.14 3.31
N VAL A 17 -6.47 -11.47 3.32
CA VAL A 17 -6.37 -12.25 4.58
C VAL A 17 -5.09 -11.88 5.33
N PHE A 18 -3.96 -11.80 4.63
CA PHE A 18 -2.69 -11.41 5.22
C PHE A 18 -2.74 -10.01 5.85
N LEU A 19 -3.20 -9.01 5.11
CA LEU A 19 -3.28 -7.63 5.57
C LEU A 19 -4.20 -7.47 6.79
N ARG A 20 -5.36 -8.15 6.81
CA ARG A 20 -6.24 -8.16 7.99
C ARG A 20 -5.56 -8.71 9.25
N GLY A 21 -4.63 -9.65 9.10
CA GLY A 21 -3.87 -10.20 10.22
C GLY A 21 -2.65 -9.38 10.61
N ALA A 22 -2.20 -8.48 9.73
CA ALA A 22 -1.01 -7.66 9.92
C ALA A 22 -1.31 -6.30 10.56
N VAL A 23 -2.51 -5.76 10.35
CA VAL A 23 -2.97 -4.52 11.00
C VAL A 23 -3.49 -4.78 12.42
N ASP A 24 -3.65 -3.72 13.20
CA ASP A 24 -4.21 -3.77 14.54
C ASP A 24 -5.71 -4.13 14.55
N ASP A 25 -6.31 -4.30 15.74
CA ASP A 25 -7.75 -4.59 15.93
C ASP A 25 -8.66 -3.38 15.60
N ARG A 26 -8.25 -2.51 14.66
CA ARG A 26 -9.10 -1.42 14.16
C ARG A 26 -9.90 -1.90 12.95
N PRO A 27 -11.08 -1.31 12.70
CA PRO A 27 -11.77 -1.51 11.42
C PRO A 27 -10.84 -1.15 10.26
N VAL A 28 -10.74 -2.02 9.26
CA VAL A 28 -9.84 -1.81 8.12
C VAL A 28 -10.59 -1.71 6.80
N ARG A 29 -10.17 -0.78 5.94
CA ARG A 29 -10.53 -0.78 4.52
C ARG A 29 -9.33 -1.18 3.69
N ILE A 30 -9.47 -2.22 2.88
CA ILE A 30 -8.39 -2.72 2.01
C ILE A 30 -8.72 -2.40 0.56
N ALA A 31 -7.86 -1.67 -0.13
CA ALA A 31 -8.03 -1.31 -1.54
C ALA A 31 -6.88 -1.87 -2.39
N SER A 32 -7.18 -2.35 -3.59
CA SER A 32 -6.15 -2.79 -4.55
C SER A 32 -5.61 -1.60 -5.33
N SER A 33 -4.30 -1.58 -5.59
CA SER A 33 -3.72 -0.65 -6.55
C SER A 33 -4.12 -1.02 -7.96
N ILE A 34 -4.64 -0.05 -8.71
CA ILE A 34 -4.98 -0.20 -10.13
C ILE A 34 -4.37 0.97 -10.89
N CYS A 35 -3.70 0.67 -12.00
CA CYS A 35 -3.12 1.71 -12.83
C CYS A 35 -4.24 2.52 -13.50
N GLY A 36 -4.34 3.82 -13.22
CA GLY A 36 -5.32 4.70 -13.86
C GLY A 36 -5.12 4.86 -15.38
N GLY A 37 -3.90 4.61 -15.88
CA GLY A 37 -3.58 4.73 -17.32
C GLY A 37 -3.99 3.52 -18.16
N CYS A 38 -3.75 2.30 -17.66
CA CYS A 38 -3.99 1.07 -18.44
C CYS A 38 -4.83 0.00 -17.74
N GLY A 39 -5.26 0.23 -16.49
CA GLY A 39 -5.99 -0.77 -15.69
C GLY A 39 -5.12 -1.93 -15.16
N GLY A 40 -3.81 -1.91 -15.42
CA GLY A 40 -2.88 -2.92 -14.94
C GLY A 40 -2.80 -2.99 -13.41
N ARG A 41 -2.51 -4.19 -12.90
CA ARG A 41 -2.48 -4.51 -11.45
C ARG A 41 -1.10 -4.97 -10.96
N VAL A 42 -0.13 -5.07 -11.86
CA VAL A 42 1.23 -5.50 -11.54
C VAL A 42 2.15 -4.29 -11.56
N PHE A 43 2.90 -4.13 -10.47
CA PHE A 43 3.75 -2.98 -10.24
C PHE A 43 5.15 -3.40 -9.78
N PHE A 44 6.12 -2.55 -10.12
CA PHE A 44 7.33 -2.39 -9.34
C PHE A 44 7.05 -1.37 -8.23
N VAL A 45 7.56 -1.61 -7.03
CA VAL A 45 7.29 -0.74 -5.89
C VAL A 45 8.60 -0.28 -5.28
N LEU A 46 8.72 1.03 -5.08
CA LEU A 46 9.77 1.65 -4.28
C LEU A 46 9.19 2.01 -2.92
N VAL A 47 9.99 1.80 -1.87
CA VAL A 47 9.67 2.21 -0.51
C VAL A 47 10.87 2.96 0.09
N ASN A 48 10.60 3.93 0.94
CA ASN A 48 11.57 4.56 1.84
C ASN A 48 11.00 4.55 3.25
N ASP A 49 11.49 5.36 4.18
CA ASP A 49 10.95 5.39 5.55
C ASP A 49 9.62 6.16 5.69
N CYS A 50 9.21 6.88 4.64
CA CYS A 50 8.07 7.80 4.68
C CYS A 50 6.88 7.35 3.82
N GLY A 51 7.06 6.40 2.91
CA GLY A 51 5.95 5.96 2.07
C GLY A 51 6.34 5.01 0.94
N ALA A 52 5.45 4.93 -0.05
CA ALA A 52 5.60 4.05 -1.21
C ALA A 52 5.25 4.73 -2.53
N GLU A 53 5.98 4.33 -3.57
CA GLU A 53 5.72 4.69 -4.96
C GLU A 53 5.60 3.41 -5.81
N ARG A 54 4.65 3.38 -6.74
CA ARG A 54 4.46 2.26 -7.65
C ARG A 54 4.65 2.67 -9.11
N GLU A 55 5.32 1.82 -9.87
CA GLU A 55 5.42 1.90 -11.32
C GLU A 55 4.67 0.73 -11.97
N CYS A 56 3.72 1.03 -12.86
CA CYS A 56 2.97 0.00 -13.55
C CYS A 56 3.84 -0.76 -14.55
N SER A 57 3.92 -2.09 -14.41
CA SER A 57 4.68 -2.93 -15.34
C SER A 57 4.09 -2.98 -16.76
N GLY A 58 2.85 -2.53 -16.96
CA GLY A 58 2.17 -2.53 -18.26
C GLY A 58 2.43 -1.29 -19.10
N CYS A 59 2.36 -0.10 -18.50
CA CYS A 59 2.50 1.18 -19.21
C CYS A 59 3.61 2.09 -18.69
N GLY A 60 4.33 1.69 -17.63
CA GLY A 60 5.41 2.47 -17.01
C GLY A 60 4.93 3.72 -16.24
N SER A 61 3.61 3.92 -16.10
CA SER A 61 3.09 5.06 -15.33
C SER A 61 3.41 4.88 -13.84
N ARG A 62 3.91 5.95 -13.24
CA ARG A 62 4.28 6.02 -11.83
C ARG A 62 3.20 6.76 -11.03
N ALA A 63 2.99 6.36 -9.79
CA ALA A 63 2.08 7.02 -8.86
C ALA A 63 2.51 6.73 -7.42
N PHE A 64 2.38 7.72 -6.55
CA PHE A 64 2.52 7.54 -5.11
C PHE A 64 1.30 6.83 -4.52
N ILE A 65 1.53 6.08 -3.46
CA ILE A 65 0.46 5.47 -2.67
C ILE A 65 0.09 6.43 -1.55
N ALA A 66 -1.21 6.71 -1.42
CA ALA A 66 -1.76 7.71 -0.52
C ALA A 66 -1.04 9.06 -0.70
N ASP A 67 -0.69 9.72 0.39
CA ASP A 67 -0.01 11.02 0.44
C ASP A 67 1.52 10.91 0.47
N SER A 68 2.09 9.75 0.08
CA SER A 68 3.55 9.54 0.14
C SER A 68 4.36 10.60 -0.62
N GLU A 69 3.78 11.23 -1.66
CA GLU A 69 4.44 12.28 -2.45
C GLU A 69 4.86 13.48 -1.60
N ASP A 70 4.01 13.89 -0.66
CA ASP A 70 4.22 15.10 0.15
C ASP A 70 5.43 14.95 1.09
N TYR A 71 5.79 13.71 1.44
CA TYR A 71 6.86 13.39 2.37
C TYR A 71 8.07 12.70 1.70
N TRP A 72 8.02 12.47 0.39
CA TRP A 72 9.00 11.65 -0.32
C TRP A 72 10.42 12.24 -0.30
N GLU A 73 10.53 13.58 -0.33
CA GLU A 73 11.81 14.31 -0.35
C GLU A 73 12.19 14.96 0.99
N GLU A 74 11.36 14.86 2.04
CA GLU A 74 11.68 15.43 3.36
C GLU A 74 12.88 14.74 4.05
N ASP A 75 13.36 13.65 3.47
CA ASP A 75 14.37 12.74 4.00
C ASP A 75 15.79 13.01 3.41
N SER A 76 16.14 14.28 3.20
CA SER A 76 17.28 14.68 2.36
C SER A 76 18.62 14.93 3.07
N TRP A 77 18.88 14.33 4.24
CA TRP A 77 20.19 14.54 4.89
C TRP A 77 20.90 13.32 5.51
N GLU A 78 20.22 12.30 6.04
CA GLU A 78 20.91 11.16 6.72
C GLU A 78 20.23 9.78 6.60
N THR A 79 19.25 9.59 5.71
CA THR A 79 18.48 8.34 5.63
C THR A 79 18.64 7.64 4.28
N GLU A 80 18.43 6.32 4.29
CA GLU A 80 18.63 5.43 3.15
C GLU A 80 17.71 5.79 1.98
N ARG A 81 18.30 6.00 0.79
CA ARG A 81 17.58 6.29 -0.45
C ARG A 81 16.45 5.27 -0.66
N SER A 82 15.32 5.71 -1.22
CA SER A 82 14.23 4.82 -1.61
C SER A 82 14.76 3.59 -2.36
N GLY A 83 14.29 2.42 -1.91
CA GLY A 83 14.76 1.11 -2.35
C GLY A 83 13.64 0.34 -3.02
N PRO A 84 13.95 -0.50 -4.03
CA PRO A 84 12.97 -1.41 -4.60
C PRO A 84 12.56 -2.50 -3.60
N ALA A 85 11.26 -2.76 -3.54
CA ALA A 85 10.72 -3.90 -2.84
C ALA A 85 11.16 -5.21 -3.51
N TYR A 86 11.64 -6.17 -2.71
CA TYR A 86 11.96 -7.51 -3.18
C TYR A 86 11.20 -8.57 -2.37
N CYS A 87 10.74 -9.59 -3.08
CA CYS A 87 10.26 -10.81 -2.47
C CYS A 87 11.46 -11.65 -2.01
N PRO A 88 11.35 -12.45 -0.93
CA PRO A 88 12.38 -13.41 -0.56
C PRO A 88 12.81 -14.38 -1.69
N CYS A 89 11.98 -14.61 -2.71
CA CYS A 89 12.36 -15.38 -3.90
C CYS A 89 13.22 -14.61 -4.91
N GLY A 90 13.53 -13.33 -4.65
CA GLY A 90 14.36 -12.47 -5.48
C GLY A 90 13.63 -11.80 -6.66
N LYS A 91 12.30 -11.76 -6.64
CA LYS A 91 11.49 -11.05 -7.65
C LYS A 91 10.94 -9.73 -7.12
N ASP A 92 10.63 -8.82 -8.04
CA ASP A 92 10.36 -7.39 -7.80
C ASP A 92 9.02 -6.91 -8.39
N LYS A 93 8.18 -7.86 -8.85
CA LYS A 93 6.86 -7.59 -9.41
C LYS A 93 5.76 -8.07 -8.47
N PHE A 94 4.82 -7.18 -8.20
CA PHE A 94 3.79 -7.42 -7.20
C PHE A 94 2.41 -6.94 -7.64
N GLU A 95 1.39 -7.58 -7.10
CA GLU A 95 0.09 -6.93 -6.89
C GLU A 95 0.16 -6.18 -5.55
N ALA A 96 -0.21 -4.90 -5.55
CA ALA A 96 -0.20 -4.07 -4.37
C ALA A 96 -1.63 -3.86 -3.83
N ALA A 97 -1.77 -3.87 -2.50
CA ALA A 97 -2.98 -3.46 -1.82
C ALA A 97 -2.63 -2.66 -0.57
N VAL A 98 -3.52 -1.75 -0.19
CA VAL A 98 -3.34 -0.86 0.95
C VAL A 98 -4.44 -1.12 1.96
N ALA A 99 -4.05 -1.42 3.19
CA ALA A 99 -4.93 -1.48 4.33
C ALA A 99 -4.92 -0.14 5.06
N PHE A 100 -6.09 0.49 5.15
CA PHE A 100 -6.34 1.70 5.89
C PHE A 100 -6.99 1.35 7.23
N SER A 101 -6.24 1.41 8.33
CA SER A 101 -6.82 1.26 9.67
C SER A 101 -7.57 2.52 10.05
N LEU A 102 -8.84 2.38 10.43
CA LEU A 102 -9.73 3.50 10.72
C LEU A 102 -9.84 3.78 12.21
N GLY A 103 -10.00 5.06 12.56
CA GLY A 103 -10.43 5.50 13.88
C GLY A 103 -11.93 5.30 14.08
N GLY A 104 -12.40 5.50 15.32
CA GLY A 104 -13.84 5.40 15.65
C GLY A 104 -14.73 6.42 14.95
N ASP A 105 -14.14 7.49 14.40
CA ASP A 105 -14.79 8.51 13.56
C ASP A 105 -14.76 8.17 12.05
N GLY A 106 -14.16 7.03 11.67
CA GLY A 106 -13.99 6.61 10.28
C GLY A 106 -12.78 7.25 9.57
N SER A 107 -12.03 8.14 10.23
CA SER A 107 -10.80 8.71 9.67
C SER A 107 -9.70 7.66 9.56
N VAL A 108 -8.84 7.79 8.56
CA VAL A 108 -7.65 6.93 8.40
C VAL A 108 -6.66 7.31 9.49
N ARG A 109 -6.19 6.31 10.24
CA ARG A 109 -5.16 6.46 11.28
C ARG A 109 -3.84 5.82 10.89
N TRP A 110 -3.90 4.83 10.02
CA TRP A 110 -2.73 4.13 9.55
C TRP A 110 -2.89 3.72 8.09
N VAL A 111 -1.80 3.79 7.35
CA VAL A 111 -1.69 3.27 5.98
C VAL A 111 -0.69 2.13 6.03
N THR A 112 -1.07 0.95 5.57
CA THR A 112 -0.21 -0.24 5.51
C THR A 112 -0.20 -0.78 4.08
N VAL A 113 0.98 -0.80 3.46
CA VAL A 113 1.16 -1.28 2.09
C VAL A 113 1.56 -2.75 2.11
N GLY A 114 0.67 -3.59 1.61
CA GLY A 114 0.90 -5.02 1.41
C GLY A 114 1.18 -5.32 -0.05
N LEU A 115 2.19 -6.15 -0.29
CA LEU A 115 2.53 -6.63 -1.62
C LEU A 115 2.37 -8.14 -1.69
N ARG A 116 1.85 -8.62 -2.82
CA ARG A 116 1.80 -10.03 -3.19
C ARG A 116 2.67 -10.29 -4.41
N CYS A 117 3.68 -11.13 -4.28
CA CYS A 117 4.57 -11.44 -5.38
C CYS A 117 3.84 -12.27 -6.45
N ILE A 118 3.94 -11.85 -7.71
CA ILE A 118 3.29 -12.57 -8.81
C ILE A 118 3.99 -13.90 -9.16
N ALA A 119 5.19 -14.14 -8.65
CA ALA A 119 6.00 -15.30 -9.00
C ALA A 119 5.74 -16.51 -8.08
N ASP A 120 5.62 -16.28 -6.76
CA ASP A 120 5.44 -17.33 -5.75
C ASP A 120 4.22 -17.13 -4.85
N GLY A 121 3.49 -16.01 -5.01
CA GLY A 121 2.31 -15.69 -4.20
C GLY A 121 2.64 -15.21 -2.78
N PHE A 122 3.91 -14.98 -2.43
CA PHE A 122 4.29 -14.49 -1.10
C PHE A 122 3.63 -13.14 -0.81
N CYS A 123 3.04 -12.99 0.38
CA CYS A 123 2.47 -11.74 0.86
C CYS A 123 3.33 -11.17 2.00
N GLY A 124 3.58 -9.87 1.97
CA GLY A 124 4.33 -9.16 3.01
C GLY A 124 3.85 -7.72 3.18
N VAL A 125 4.00 -7.16 4.38
CA VAL A 125 3.95 -5.71 4.62
C VAL A 125 5.33 -5.17 4.27
N TYR A 126 5.37 -4.15 3.43
CA TYR A 126 6.63 -3.52 3.01
C TYR A 126 6.85 -2.17 3.64
N ILE A 127 5.76 -1.47 3.97
CA ILE A 127 5.80 -0.23 4.73
C ILE A 127 4.45 0.05 5.36
N ASP A 128 4.47 0.75 6.49
CA ASP A 128 3.32 1.29 7.16
C ASP A 128 3.65 2.64 7.83
N TRP A 129 2.67 3.53 7.91
CA TRP A 129 2.85 4.85 8.56
C TRP A 129 1.56 5.37 9.20
N GLU A 130 1.75 6.22 10.22
CA GLU A 130 0.67 6.87 10.96
C GLU A 130 0.18 8.13 10.25
N ILE A 131 -1.15 8.32 10.22
CA ILE A 131 -1.78 9.57 9.77
C ILE A 131 -2.16 10.40 10.98
N ARG A 132 -1.57 11.60 11.08
CA ARG A 132 -1.74 12.53 12.21
C ARG A 132 -2.50 13.81 11.86
N TYR A 133 -3.17 13.85 10.71
CA TYR A 133 -3.96 14.99 10.26
C TYR A 133 -5.39 14.57 9.87
N GLY A 134 -6.22 15.57 9.55
CA GLY A 134 -7.54 15.35 8.98
C GLY A 134 -8.02 16.58 8.22
N PRO A 135 -8.97 16.43 7.27
CA PRO A 135 -9.70 15.21 6.92
C PRO A 135 -8.87 14.21 6.08
N THR A 136 -9.27 12.94 6.04
CA THR A 136 -8.46 11.83 5.45
C THR A 136 -9.16 11.02 4.36
N ASP A 137 -10.42 11.32 4.02
CA ASP A 137 -11.23 10.49 3.10
C ASP A 137 -10.61 10.34 1.70
N HIS A 138 -9.84 11.35 1.27
CA HIS A 138 -9.18 11.36 -0.03
C HIS A 138 -8.14 10.23 -0.19
N LEU A 139 -7.47 9.83 0.90
CA LEU A 139 -6.44 8.78 0.89
C LEU A 139 -6.98 7.44 0.41
N LEU A 140 -8.26 7.15 0.69
CA LEU A 140 -8.93 5.91 0.30
C LEU A 140 -9.02 5.72 -1.23
N THR A 141 -8.78 6.77 -2.00
CA THR A 141 -8.84 6.76 -3.48
C THR A 141 -7.48 6.88 -4.15
N MET A 142 -6.41 7.03 -3.38
CA MET A 142 -5.04 7.25 -3.86
C MET A 142 -4.24 5.96 -3.78
N VAL A 143 -4.65 4.92 -4.51
CA VAL A 143 -4.08 3.56 -4.40
C VAL A 143 -3.63 2.99 -5.72
#